data_AF-A0A2A1KF98-F1
#
_entry.id   AF-A0A2A1KF98-F1
#
_cell.length_a   1.000
_cell.length_b   1.000
_cell.length_c   1.000
_cell.angle_alpha   90.00
_cell.angle_beta   90.00
_cell.angle_gamma   90.00
#
_symmetry.space_group_name_H-M   'P 1'
#
loop_
_entity.id
_entity.type
_entity.pdbx_description
1 polymer ?
#
loop_
_entity_poly.entity_id
_entity_poly.type
_entity_poly.pdbx_seq_one_letter_code
_entity_poly.pdbx_strand_id
1 'polypeptide(L)'
;MILDNVNPNDLFPTESKGPSVLGVIEYNVQGQSEFEGAFIATSERLIMNVDMNGQFYYRNIPYNEIEEIHFDGTDIVFTFNIGKVPMKQIKTKDVKAFVDYVESKIK
;
A
#
# COMPACT_ATOMS: atom_id res chain seq x y z
N MET A 1 -4.16 9.98 -12.63
CA MET A 1 -2.93 9.25 -12.26
C MET A 1 -3.30 7.77 -12.14
N ILE A 2 -2.38 6.84 -12.44
CA ILE A 2 -2.63 5.40 -12.22
C ILE A 2 -2.19 5.10 -10.78
N LEU A 3 -3.13 4.74 -9.90
CA LEU A 3 -2.87 4.62 -8.46
C LEU A 3 -1.93 3.46 -8.12
N ASP A 4 -2.04 2.33 -8.80
CA ASP A 4 -1.25 1.11 -8.60
C ASP A 4 0.07 1.11 -9.39
N ASN A 5 0.53 2.29 -9.78
CA ASN A 5 1.82 2.46 -10.43
C ASN A 5 2.64 3.58 -9.79
N VAL A 6 3.95 3.50 -9.98
CA VAL A 6 4.91 4.50 -9.51
C VAL A 6 5.70 4.97 -10.71
N ASN A 7 5.97 6.27 -10.79
CA ASN A 7 6.84 6.81 -11.81
C ASN A 7 8.27 6.31 -11.55
N PRO A 8 8.95 5.69 -12.53
CA PRO A 8 10.32 5.20 -12.34
C PRO A 8 11.31 6.28 -11.87
N ASN A 9 11.05 7.56 -12.19
CA ASN A 9 11.89 8.67 -11.75
C ASN A 9 11.73 9.01 -10.25
N ASP A 10 10.67 8.50 -9.59
CA ASP A 10 10.44 8.67 -8.16
C ASP A 10 11.14 7.57 -7.32
N LEU A 11 11.67 6.55 -8.01
CA LEU A 11 12.44 5.46 -7.40
C LEU A 11 13.92 5.84 -7.28
N PHE A 12 14.57 5.36 -6.21
CA PHE A 12 16.03 5.42 -6.15
C PHE A 12 16.66 4.59 -7.28
N PRO A 13 17.90 4.91 -7.74
CA PRO A 13 18.56 4.12 -8.78
C PRO A 13 18.74 2.63 -8.46
N THR A 14 18.75 2.28 -7.17
CA THR A 14 18.84 0.91 -6.65
C THR A 14 17.47 0.28 -6.36
N GLU A 15 16.40 1.05 -6.48
CA GLU A 15 15.05 0.65 -6.11
C GLU A 15 14.30 0.10 -7.33
N SER A 16 13.75 -1.11 -7.20
CA SER A 16 12.95 -1.77 -8.24
C SER A 16 11.49 -1.90 -7.81
N LYS A 17 10.56 -1.63 -8.73
CA LYS A 17 9.12 -1.84 -8.49
C LYS A 17 8.82 -3.34 -8.30
N GLY A 18 8.07 -3.67 -7.26
CA GLY A 18 7.51 -4.99 -6.97
C GLY A 18 6.00 -5.06 -7.26
N PRO A 19 5.27 -5.99 -6.62
CA PRO A 19 3.83 -6.11 -6.77
C PRO A 19 3.07 -4.91 -6.17
N SER A 20 1.82 -4.73 -6.60
CA SER A 20 0.92 -3.70 -6.08
C SER A 20 -0.49 -4.22 -5.87
N VAL A 21 -1.22 -3.63 -4.94
CA VAL A 21 -2.62 -3.91 -4.67
C VAL A 21 -3.44 -2.63 -4.71
N LEU A 22 -4.59 -2.66 -5.38
CA LEU A 22 -5.54 -1.56 -5.53
C LEU A 22 -6.85 -1.90 -4.81
N GLY A 23 -7.41 -0.97 -4.04
CA GLY A 23 -8.64 -1.13 -3.29
C GLY A 23 -9.11 0.16 -2.64
N VAL A 24 -9.88 0.04 -1.57
CA VAL A 24 -10.32 1.15 -0.71
C VAL A 24 -9.55 1.07 0.60
N ILE A 25 -8.78 2.11 0.92
CA ILE A 25 -7.98 2.21 2.14
C ILE A 25 -8.80 2.92 3.20
N GLU A 26 -8.90 2.29 4.38
CA GLU A 26 -9.52 2.89 5.55
C GLU A 26 -8.50 3.73 6.32
N TYR A 27 -8.59 5.05 6.18
CA TYR A 27 -7.70 6.01 6.81
C TYR A 27 -8.47 7.28 7.20
N ASN A 28 -8.49 7.60 8.49
CA ASN A 28 -9.25 8.75 9.00
C ASN A 28 -8.52 10.07 8.75
N VAL A 29 -9.04 10.90 7.83
CA VAL A 29 -8.57 12.26 7.59
C VAL A 29 -9.76 13.21 7.48
N GLN A 30 -9.80 14.23 8.35
CA GLN A 30 -10.75 15.34 8.27
C GLN A 30 -12.24 14.93 8.14
N GLY A 31 -12.64 13.80 8.74
CA GLY A 31 -14.03 13.33 8.75
C GLY A 31 -14.42 12.42 7.57
N GLN A 32 -13.49 12.11 6.66
CA GLN A 32 -13.62 11.01 5.70
C GLN A 32 -12.67 9.87 6.10
N SER A 33 -13.13 8.64 5.91
CA SER A 33 -12.45 7.44 6.42
C SER A 33 -12.08 6.43 5.35
N GLU A 34 -12.57 6.57 4.12
CA GLU A 34 -12.41 5.58 3.05
C GLU A 34 -12.04 6.29 1.74
N PHE A 35 -10.96 5.83 1.13
CA PHE A 35 -10.44 6.42 -0.09
C PHE A 35 -9.97 5.34 -1.06
N GLU A 36 -10.21 5.54 -2.36
CA GLU A 36 -9.60 4.66 -3.35
C GLU A 36 -8.08 4.86 -3.34
N GLY A 37 -7.34 3.76 -3.28
CA GLY A 37 -5.90 3.83 -3.13
C GLY A 37 -5.22 2.51 -3.46
N ALA A 38 -3.91 2.59 -3.59
CA ALA A 38 -3.06 1.44 -3.84
C ALA A 38 -1.84 1.43 -2.93
N PHE A 39 -1.43 0.22 -2.57
CA PHE A 39 -0.13 -0.03 -2.02
C PHE A 39 0.76 -0.63 -3.10
N ILE A 40 1.97 -0.09 -3.26
CA ILE A 40 2.96 -0.53 -4.24
C ILE A 40 4.22 -0.89 -3.46
N ALA A 41 4.60 -2.16 -3.49
CA ALA A 41 5.83 -2.61 -2.89
C ALA A 41 7.01 -2.33 -3.84
N THR A 42 8.15 -1.94 -3.29
CA THR A 42 9.41 -1.83 -4.04
C THR A 42 10.48 -2.73 -3.41
N SER A 43 11.71 -2.71 -3.89
CA SER A 43 12.79 -3.42 -3.21
C SER A 43 13.15 -2.80 -1.86
N GLU A 44 12.81 -1.53 -1.62
CA GLU A 44 13.30 -0.70 -0.51
C GLU A 44 12.21 -0.20 0.45
N ARG A 45 10.97 0.00 -0.03
CA ARG A 45 9.86 0.57 0.77
C ARG A 45 8.50 0.17 0.22
N LEU A 46 7.47 0.47 1.00
CA LEU A 46 6.09 0.47 0.55
C LEU A 46 5.68 1.90 0.18
N ILE A 47 4.98 2.05 -0.93
CA ILE A 47 4.41 3.31 -1.39
C ILE A 47 2.90 3.22 -1.26
N MET A 48 2.28 4.21 -0.62
CA MET A 48 0.83 4.35 -0.53
C MET A 48 0.36 5.53 -1.36
N ASN A 49 -0.46 5.24 -2.37
CA ASN A 49 -1.12 6.22 -3.23
C ASN A 49 -2.60 6.25 -2.89
N VAL A 50 -3.17 7.42 -2.63
CA VAL A 50 -4.57 7.59 -2.28
C VAL A 50 -5.16 8.72 -3.09
N ASP A 51 -6.35 8.53 -3.66
CA ASP A 51 -7.15 9.59 -4.27
C ASP A 51 -8.13 10.16 -3.24
N MET A 52 -7.82 11.36 -2.73
CA MET A 52 -8.68 12.11 -1.82
C MET A 52 -9.53 13.10 -2.61
N ASN A 53 -10.53 12.59 -3.33
CA ASN A 53 -11.50 13.38 -4.12
C ASN A 53 -10.83 14.31 -5.16
N GLY A 54 -9.87 13.79 -5.91
CA GLY A 54 -9.10 14.53 -6.92
C GLY A 54 -7.80 15.13 -6.42
N GLN A 55 -7.52 15.05 -5.11
CA GLN A 55 -6.20 15.34 -4.56
C GLN A 55 -5.46 14.04 -4.27
N PHE A 56 -4.36 13.82 -5.02
CA PHE A 56 -3.52 12.65 -4.80
C PHE A 56 -2.66 12.83 -3.55
N TYR A 57 -2.82 11.91 -2.61
CA TYR A 57 -1.97 11.78 -1.44
C TYR A 57 -0.98 10.64 -1.67
N TYR A 58 0.29 10.91 -1.41
CA TYR A 58 1.41 9.99 -1.61
C TYR A 58 2.21 9.87 -0.31
N ARG A 59 2.49 8.64 0.13
CA ARG A 59 3.33 8.37 1.30
C ARG A 59 4.34 7.25 1.04
N ASN A 60 5.59 7.50 1.38
CA ASN A 60 6.63 6.48 1.50
C ASN A 60 6.60 5.88 2.90
N ILE A 61 6.56 4.55 2.99
CA ILE A 61 6.54 3.80 4.24
C ILE A 61 7.72 2.83 4.21
N PRO A 62 8.80 3.12 4.94
CA PRO A 62 9.90 2.17 5.15
C PRO A 62 9.40 0.83 5.70
N TYR A 63 10.01 -0.29 5.30
CA TYR A 63 9.56 -1.61 5.76
C TYR A 63 9.66 -1.80 7.28
N ASN A 64 10.57 -1.10 7.96
CA ASN A 64 10.68 -1.15 9.41
C ASN A 64 9.55 -0.42 10.17
N GLU A 65 8.69 0.33 9.48
CA GLU A 65 7.46 0.89 10.07
C GLU A 65 6.29 -0.10 10.02
N ILE A 66 6.44 -1.20 9.27
CA ILE A 66 5.42 -2.23 9.08
C ILE A 66 5.70 -3.36 10.07
N GLU A 67 4.77 -3.56 11.01
CA GLU A 67 4.88 -4.63 12.01
C GLU A 67 4.34 -5.96 11.45
N GLU A 68 3.23 -5.89 10.71
CA GLU A 68 2.55 -7.07 10.16
C GLU A 68 1.72 -6.69 8.94
N ILE A 69 1.51 -7.66 8.05
CA ILE A 69 0.49 -7.62 7.01
C ILE A 69 -0.29 -8.93 7.08
N HIS A 70 -1.62 -8.85 7.03
CA HIS A 70 -2.50 -10.02 7.02
C HIS A 70 -3.49 -9.93 5.86
N PHE A 71 -3.77 -11.07 5.22
CA PHE A 71 -4.82 -11.20 4.23
C PHE A 71 -5.75 -12.35 4.62
N ASP A 72 -7.03 -12.04 4.82
CA ASP A 72 -8.03 -13.00 5.30
C ASP A 72 -8.79 -13.72 4.17
N GLY A 73 -8.43 -13.44 2.92
CA GLY A 73 -9.11 -13.93 1.72
C GLY A 73 -9.97 -12.87 1.02
N THR A 74 -10.31 -11.78 1.70
CA THR A 74 -11.08 -10.66 1.14
C THR A 74 -10.36 -9.32 1.31
N ASP A 75 -9.92 -9.03 2.54
CA ASP A 75 -9.34 -7.75 2.92
C ASP A 75 -7.87 -7.92 3.34
N ILE A 76 -7.08 -6.87 3.14
CA ILE A 76 -5.73 -6.78 3.70
C ILE A 76 -5.79 -5.89 4.93
N VAL A 77 -5.08 -6.27 5.99
CA VAL A 77 -4.85 -5.40 7.15
C VAL A 77 -3.36 -5.22 7.32
N PHE A 78 -2.89 -3.97 7.17
CA PHE A 78 -1.56 -3.58 7.60
C PHE A 78 -1.58 -3.17 9.07
N THR A 79 -0.61 -3.66 9.85
CA THR A 79 -0.30 -3.11 11.17
C THR A 79 1.00 -2.30 11.03
N PHE A 80 0.89 -0.99 11.17
CA PHE A 80 2.04 -0.10 11.28
C PHE A 80 2.28 0.25 12.75
N ASN A 81 3.46 0.77 13.07
CA ASN A 81 3.80 1.28 14.41
C ASN A 81 2.85 2.35 14.98
N ILE A 82 2.08 3.02 14.10
CA ILE A 82 1.10 4.06 14.44
C ILE A 82 -0.35 3.55 14.45
N GLY A 83 -0.58 2.27 14.13
CA GLY A 83 -1.90 1.66 14.11
C GLY A 83 -2.19 0.83 12.87
N LYS A 84 -3.42 0.32 12.80
CA LYS A 84 -3.89 -0.58 11.73
C LYS A 84 -4.52 0.21 10.59
N VAL A 85 -4.24 -0.22 9.37
CA VAL A 85 -4.80 0.34 8.14
C VAL A 85 -5.38 -0.81 7.31
N PRO A 86 -6.71 -1.00 7.35
CA PRO A 86 -7.41 -1.93 6.48
C PRO A 86 -7.43 -1.45 5.02
N MET A 87 -7.37 -2.40 4.09
CA MET A 87 -7.70 -2.22 2.68
C MET A 87 -8.77 -3.22 2.28
N LYS A 88 -9.87 -2.71 1.74
CA LYS A 88 -11.06 -3.46 1.35
C LYS A 88 -11.35 -3.33 -0.13
N GLN A 89 -12.35 -4.06 -0.61
CA GLN A 89 -12.85 -3.98 -2.00
C GLN A 89 -11.71 -4.10 -3.03
N ILE A 90 -10.82 -5.05 -2.81
CA ILE A 90 -9.59 -5.19 -3.60
C ILE A 90 -9.93 -5.56 -5.05
N LYS A 91 -9.33 -4.82 -5.98
CA LYS A 91 -9.51 -4.99 -7.44
C LYS A 91 -8.39 -5.82 -8.08
N THR A 92 -7.28 -6.01 -7.36
CA THR A 92 -6.13 -6.80 -7.82
C THR A 92 -6.41 -8.30 -7.71
N LYS A 93 -6.05 -9.06 -8.75
CA LYS A 93 -6.28 -10.52 -8.79
C LYS A 93 -5.29 -11.31 -7.93
N ASP A 94 -4.02 -10.91 -7.91
CA ASP A 94 -2.94 -11.65 -7.23
C ASP A 94 -2.52 -10.94 -5.92
N VAL A 95 -3.45 -10.93 -4.96
CA VAL A 95 -3.22 -10.33 -3.65
C VAL A 95 -2.18 -11.11 -2.86
N LYS A 96 -2.17 -12.44 -3.01
CA LYS A 96 -1.25 -13.29 -2.25
C LYS A 96 0.21 -13.00 -2.61
N ALA A 97 0.55 -12.84 -3.89
CA ALA A 97 1.91 -12.49 -4.28
C ALA A 97 2.38 -11.15 -3.69
N PHE A 98 1.46 -10.18 -3.56
CA PHE A 98 1.75 -8.92 -2.89
C PHE A 98 2.04 -9.11 -1.39
N VAL A 99 1.19 -9.86 -0.70
CA VAL A 99 1.34 -10.12 0.75
C VAL A 99 2.63 -10.88 1.03
N ASP A 100 2.88 -11.98 0.31
CA ASP A 100 4.09 -12.80 0.44
C ASP A 100 5.36 -11.94 0.21
N TYR A 101 5.31 -11.01 -0.76
CA TYR A 101 6.42 -10.12 -1.04
C TYR A 101 6.68 -9.15 0.11
N VAL A 102 5.65 -8.50 0.64
CA VAL A 102 5.79 -7.56 1.78
C VAL A 102 6.27 -8.31 3.03
N GLU A 103 5.71 -9.48 3.34
CA GLU A 103 6.16 -10.33 4.45
C GLU A 103 7.65 -10.70 4.35
N SER A 104 8.17 -10.88 3.13
CA SER A 104 9.60 -11.15 2.92
C SER A 104 10.52 -9.96 3.25
N LYS A 105 9.97 -8.75 3.35
CA LYS A 105 10.71 -7.49 3.53
C LYS A 105 10.70 -6.96 4.97
N ILE A 106 9.76 -7.40 5.80
CA ILE A 106 9.55 -6.92 7.19
C ILE A 106 10.25 -7.81 8.24
N LYS A 107 11.06 -8.78 7.82
CA LYS A 107 11.80 -9.70 8.69
C LYS A 107 13.12 -9.14 9.19
#